data_AF-A0A973B6X0-F1
#
_entry.id   AF-A0A973B6X0-F1
#
_cell.length_a   1.000
_cell.length_b   1.000
_cell.length_c   1.000
_cell.angle_alpha   90.00
_cell.angle_beta   90.00
_cell.angle_gamma   90.00
#
_symmetry.space_group_name_H-M   'P 1'
#
loop_
_entity.id
_entity.type
_entity.pdbx_description
1 polymer ?
#
loop_
_entity_poly.entity_id
_entity_poly.type
_entity_poly.pdbx_seq_one_letter_code
_entity_poly.pdbx_strand_id
1 'polypeptide(L)'
;MLLLCSFSLLTAGCGQSFYKVTEHGHQFRANDAQLIKQGMNQEDVRLTLGTPTIRSKFQNGQAYYYVSSKMRQMAFLNPKEIDRRILAVYFDELGGVKRIANYGLKDGRIFDFVARTTPAASNNEGNILSQMFKNLGNRGSVFEN
;
A
#
# COMPACT_ATOMS: atom_id res chain seq x y z
N MET A 1 -13.89 -38.70 52.59
CA MET A 1 -14.77 -37.62 53.09
C MET A 1 -14.07 -36.31 52.78
N LEU A 2 -14.53 -35.67 51.67
CA LEU A 2 -14.46 -34.26 51.25
C LEU A 2 -13.29 -33.38 51.76
N LEU A 3 -12.55 -32.64 50.91
CA LEU A 3 -13.07 -31.58 50.05
C LEU A 3 -12.19 -31.39 48.80
N LEU A 4 -12.78 -31.66 47.64
CA LEU A 4 -12.40 -31.14 46.32
C LEU A 4 -13.11 -29.78 46.10
N CYS A 5 -12.60 -28.99 45.15
CA CYS A 5 -13.12 -27.69 44.70
C CYS A 5 -12.80 -26.53 45.67
N SER A 6 -12.05 -25.50 45.31
CA SER A 6 -12.38 -24.58 44.23
C SER A 6 -11.22 -23.60 44.03
N PHE A 7 -10.38 -23.79 43.02
CA PHE A 7 -9.51 -22.72 42.54
C PHE A 7 -9.83 -22.52 41.06
N SER A 8 -10.99 -21.91 40.81
CA SER A 8 -11.40 -21.52 39.48
C SER A 8 -10.48 -20.40 39.01
N LEU A 9 -9.47 -20.79 38.23
CA LEU A 9 -8.59 -19.88 37.50
C LEU A 9 -9.48 -19.11 36.51
N LEU A 10 -9.85 -17.87 36.85
CA LEU A 10 -10.49 -16.95 35.91
C LEU A 10 -9.49 -16.64 34.80
N THR A 11 -9.51 -17.42 33.73
CA THR A 11 -8.92 -17.05 32.44
C THR A 11 -9.84 -16.03 31.75
N ALA A 12 -9.88 -14.82 32.29
CA ALA A 12 -10.40 -13.65 31.59
C ALA A 12 -9.35 -13.20 30.54
N GLY A 13 -9.29 -13.95 29.43
CA GLY A 13 -8.23 -13.82 28.44
C GLY A 13 -8.74 -13.90 27.01
N CYS A 14 -9.90 -13.33 26.69
CA CYS A 14 -10.20 -12.99 25.30
C CYS A 14 -10.07 -11.48 25.16
N GLY A 15 -8.84 -11.02 24.93
CA GLY A 15 -8.57 -9.71 24.36
C GLY A 15 -9.16 -9.67 22.96
N GLN A 16 -10.48 -9.46 22.87
CA GLN A 16 -11.14 -9.20 21.61
C GLN A 16 -10.70 -7.80 21.21
N SER A 17 -9.69 -7.73 20.35
CA SER A 17 -9.38 -6.50 19.66
C SER A 17 -10.63 -6.09 18.88
N PHE A 18 -11.38 -5.11 19.39
CA PHE A 18 -12.61 -4.57 18.80
C PHE A 18 -12.42 -3.95 17.40
N TYR A 19 -11.19 -4.00 16.89
CA TYR A 19 -10.82 -3.61 15.55
C TYR A 19 -10.11 -4.77 14.83
N LYS A 20 -10.53 -5.02 13.59
CA LYS A 20 -9.87 -5.91 12.63
C LYS A 20 -9.05 -5.04 11.68
N VAL A 21 -7.73 -5.27 11.63
CA VAL A 21 -6.88 -4.68 10.59
C VAL A 21 -6.84 -5.65 9.43
N THR A 22 -7.28 -5.21 8.25
CA THR A 22 -7.18 -5.98 7.01
C THR A 22 -6.19 -5.28 6.10
N GLU A 23 -5.23 -6.02 5.58
CA GLU A 23 -4.26 -5.51 4.62
C GLU A 23 -4.56 -6.08 3.24
N HIS A 24 -4.56 -5.22 2.22
CA HIS A 24 -4.87 -5.56 0.85
C HIS A 24 -3.74 -5.11 -0.09
N GLY A 25 -3.50 -5.90 -1.13
CA GLY A 25 -2.53 -5.58 -2.18
C GLY A 25 -1.13 -6.15 -1.93
N HIS A 26 -0.14 -5.56 -2.60
CA HIS A 26 1.23 -6.05 -2.54
C HIS A 26 1.87 -5.62 -1.22
N GLN A 27 2.41 -6.58 -0.45
CA GLN A 27 3.03 -6.32 0.85
C GLN A 27 4.49 -5.92 0.66
N PHE A 28 4.73 -4.66 0.27
CA PHE A 28 6.08 -4.13 0.20
C PHE A 28 6.45 -3.35 1.46
N ARG A 29 7.63 -3.63 1.99
CA ARG A 29 8.26 -2.85 3.07
C ARG A 29 8.90 -1.61 2.47
N ALA A 30 9.03 -0.55 3.26
CA ALA A 30 9.69 0.68 2.82
C ALA A 30 11.16 0.42 2.38
N ASN A 31 11.78 -0.65 2.90
CA ASN A 31 13.12 -1.09 2.52
C ASN A 31 13.17 -1.76 1.13
N ASP A 32 12.06 -2.28 0.61
CA ASP A 32 12.07 -2.98 -0.69
C ASP A 32 12.35 -2.00 -1.84
N ALA A 33 11.97 -0.74 -1.66
CA ALA A 33 12.35 0.34 -2.57
C ALA A 33 13.87 0.61 -2.62
N GLN A 34 14.60 0.26 -1.56
CA GLN A 34 16.07 0.42 -1.49
C GLN A 34 16.80 -0.72 -2.22
N LEU A 35 16.12 -1.84 -2.45
CA LEU A 35 16.66 -2.97 -3.24
C LEU A 35 16.76 -2.61 -4.72
N ILE A 36 15.93 -1.68 -5.19
CA ILE A 36 15.93 -1.25 -6.58
C ILE A 36 16.92 -0.09 -6.76
N LYS A 37 17.82 -0.28 -7.71
CA LYS A 37 18.83 0.71 -8.11
C LYS A 37 18.45 1.33 -9.45
N GLN A 38 18.86 2.58 -9.66
CA GLN A 38 18.76 3.22 -10.97
C GLN A 38 19.57 2.42 -12.00
N GLY A 39 19.06 2.32 -13.23
CA GLY A 39 19.64 1.53 -14.31
C GLY A 39 19.32 0.02 -14.27
N MET A 40 18.63 -0.47 -13.24
CA MET A 40 18.15 -1.86 -13.22
C MET A 40 17.12 -2.10 -14.35
N ASN A 41 17.12 -3.25 -14.98
CA ASN A 41 16.16 -3.55 -16.05
C ASN A 41 14.77 -3.90 -15.50
N GLN A 42 13.73 -3.73 -16.32
CA GLN A 42 12.35 -4.07 -15.97
C GLN A 42 12.19 -5.50 -15.44
N GLU A 43 12.93 -6.45 -16.01
CA GLU A 43 12.84 -7.85 -15.62
C GLU A 43 13.46 -8.09 -14.24
N ASP A 44 14.62 -7.49 -13.96
CA ASP A 44 15.27 -7.57 -12.64
C ASP A 44 14.39 -6.95 -11.55
N VAL A 45 13.71 -5.84 -11.85
CA VAL A 45 12.73 -5.23 -10.95
C VAL A 45 11.57 -6.19 -10.69
N ARG A 46 11.07 -6.87 -11.72
CA ARG A 46 9.99 -7.85 -11.58
C ARG A 46 10.44 -9.09 -10.79
N LEU A 47 11.69 -9.52 -10.93
CA LEU A 47 12.25 -10.61 -10.15
C LEU A 47 12.42 -10.23 -8.68
N THR A 48 12.73 -8.96 -8.40
CA THR A 48 12.98 -8.46 -7.04
C THR A 48 11.68 -8.09 -6.30
N LEU A 49 10.80 -7.32 -6.94
CA LEU A 49 9.55 -6.82 -6.34
C LEU A 49 8.32 -7.64 -6.68
N GLY A 50 8.42 -8.56 -7.64
CA GLY A 50 7.28 -9.31 -8.16
C GLY A 50 6.47 -8.54 -9.21
N THR A 51 5.27 -9.04 -9.47
CA THR A 51 4.36 -8.50 -10.48
C THR A 51 3.75 -7.18 -10.02
N PRO A 52 3.88 -6.10 -10.82
CA PRO A 52 3.27 -4.83 -10.47
C PRO A 52 1.75 -4.91 -10.49
N THR A 53 1.10 -4.12 -9.64
CA THR A 53 -0.36 -4.01 -9.62
C THR A 53 -0.87 -3.36 -10.91
N ILE A 54 -0.15 -2.34 -11.40
CA ILE A 54 -0.51 -1.60 -12.61
C ILE A 54 0.75 -1.32 -13.42
N ARG A 55 0.66 -1.56 -14.73
CA ARG A 55 1.68 -1.17 -15.71
C ARG A 55 1.13 -0.02 -16.54
N SER A 56 1.78 1.13 -16.47
CA SER A 56 1.46 2.27 -17.32
C SER A 56 2.49 2.40 -18.42
N LYS A 57 2.03 2.63 -19.66
CA LYS A 57 2.86 2.95 -20.81
C LYS A 57 2.49 4.36 -21.24
N PHE A 58 3.45 5.28 -21.12
CA PHE A 58 3.33 6.63 -21.66
C PHE A 58 4.20 6.75 -22.91
N GLN A 59 3.99 7.82 -23.69
CA GLN A 59 4.71 8.04 -24.95
C GLN A 59 6.24 8.08 -24.77
N ASN A 60 6.73 8.48 -23.59
CA ASN A 60 8.16 8.66 -23.30
C ASN A 60 8.66 7.73 -22.16
N GLY A 61 8.01 6.58 -21.95
CA GLY A 61 8.47 5.61 -20.95
C GLY A 61 7.40 4.71 -20.36
N GLN A 62 7.83 3.76 -19.54
CA GLN A 62 6.96 2.83 -18.83
C GLN A 62 7.04 3.08 -17.31
N ALA A 63 5.96 2.81 -16.57
CA ALA A 63 5.95 2.92 -15.12
C ALA A 63 5.23 1.75 -14.47
N TYR A 64 5.81 1.20 -13.42
CA TYR A 64 5.24 0.13 -12.60
C TYR A 64 4.78 0.70 -11.27
N TYR A 65 3.53 0.40 -10.90
CA TYR A 65 2.93 0.83 -9.64
C TYR A 65 2.62 -0.39 -8.79
N TYR A 66 3.16 -0.40 -7.58
CA TYR A 66 2.86 -1.38 -6.53
C TYR A 66 2.04 -0.67 -5.46
N VAL A 67 0.82 -1.15 -5.19
CA VAL A 67 -0.10 -0.50 -4.27
C VAL A 67 -0.35 -1.42 -3.06
N SER A 68 -0.21 -0.85 -1.86
CA SER A 68 -0.45 -1.52 -0.58
C SER A 68 -1.42 -0.68 0.24
N SER A 69 -2.52 -1.27 0.70
CA SER A 69 -3.56 -0.58 1.46
C SER A 69 -3.82 -1.30 2.78
N LYS A 70 -3.89 -0.55 3.88
CA LYS A 70 -4.29 -1.05 5.20
C LYS A 70 -5.59 -0.40 5.63
N MET A 71 -6.56 -1.23 5.99
CA MET A 71 -7.88 -0.82 6.44
C MET A 71 -8.10 -1.28 7.87
N ARG A 72 -8.65 -0.40 8.71
CA ARG A 72 -9.15 -0.72 10.04
C ARG A 72 -10.66 -0.77 9.99
N GLN A 73 -11.22 -1.90 10.36
CA GLN A 73 -12.64 -2.04 10.58
C GLN A 73 -12.88 -2.21 12.07
N MET A 74 -13.70 -1.36 12.67
CA MET A 74 -14.23 -1.60 14.02
C MET A 74 -15.49 -2.45 13.89
N ALA A 75 -15.77 -3.31 14.87
CA ALA A 75 -16.99 -4.12 14.86
C ALA A 75 -18.22 -3.21 14.61
N PHE A 76 -19.06 -3.60 13.65
CA PHE A 76 -20.28 -2.87 13.24
C PHE A 76 -20.09 -1.50 12.56
N LEU A 77 -18.85 -1.05 12.32
CA LEU A 77 -18.56 0.20 11.60
C LEU A 77 -17.90 -0.07 10.24
N ASN A 78 -18.05 0.88 9.32
CA ASN A 78 -17.44 0.81 8.01
C ASN A 78 -15.90 0.81 8.09
N PRO A 79 -15.22 -0.01 7.26
CA PRO A 79 -13.76 -0.04 7.21
C PRO A 79 -13.24 1.35 6.82
N LYS A 80 -12.31 1.88 7.62
CA LYS A 80 -11.58 3.12 7.34
C LYS A 80 -10.17 2.80 6.89
N GLU A 81 -9.75 3.43 5.80
CA GLU A 81 -8.36 3.36 5.34
C GLU A 81 -7.45 4.09 6.33
N ILE A 82 -6.45 3.40 6.87
CA ILE A 82 -5.52 3.94 7.86
C ILE A 82 -4.21 4.38 7.20
N ASP A 83 -3.78 3.61 6.21
CA ASP A 83 -2.51 3.78 5.53
C ASP A 83 -2.64 3.22 4.11
N ARG A 84 -2.11 3.97 3.15
CA ARG A 84 -1.85 3.43 1.82
C ARG A 84 -0.52 3.92 1.32
N ARG A 85 0.22 3.00 0.74
CA ARG A 85 1.53 3.23 0.16
C ARG A 85 1.51 2.82 -1.31
N ILE A 86 2.15 3.60 -2.16
CA ILE A 86 2.33 3.33 -3.58
C ILE A 86 3.81 3.48 -3.92
N LEU A 87 4.44 2.38 -4.33
CA LEU A 87 5.78 2.42 -4.90
C LEU A 87 5.67 2.55 -6.41
N ALA A 88 6.16 3.66 -6.95
CA ALA A 88 6.21 3.92 -8.39
C ALA A 88 7.65 3.79 -8.89
N VAL A 89 7.85 2.91 -9.87
CA VAL A 89 9.13 2.70 -10.56
C VAL A 89 8.96 3.16 -12.00
N TYR A 90 9.70 4.19 -12.38
CA TYR A 90 9.69 4.78 -13.72
C TYR A 90 10.87 4.25 -14.50
N PHE A 91 10.60 3.86 -15.74
CA PHE A 91 11.58 3.35 -16.68
C PHE A 91 11.79 4.36 -17.80
N ASP A 92 13.02 4.42 -18.31
CA ASP A 92 13.33 5.11 -19.56
C ASP A 92 12.86 4.30 -20.79
N GLU A 93 13.09 4.83 -21.98
CA GLU A 93 12.76 4.19 -23.25
C GLU A 93 13.59 2.94 -23.53
N LEU A 94 14.79 2.84 -22.91
CA LEU A 94 15.69 1.70 -23.01
C LEU A 94 15.30 0.57 -22.04
N GLY A 95 14.33 0.79 -21.15
CA GLY A 95 13.84 -0.19 -20.18
C GLY A 95 14.60 -0.20 -18.85
N GLY A 96 15.48 0.76 -18.59
CA GLY A 96 16.21 0.94 -17.35
C GLY A 96 15.44 1.77 -16.33
N VAL A 97 15.60 1.48 -15.03
CA VAL A 97 15.00 2.29 -13.95
C VAL A 97 15.59 3.70 -13.96
N LYS A 98 14.74 4.67 -14.28
CA LYS A 98 15.08 6.09 -14.30
C LYS A 98 14.81 6.76 -12.95
N ARG A 99 13.67 6.43 -12.32
CA ARG A 99 13.24 7.04 -11.06
C ARG A 99 12.45 6.05 -10.21
N ILE A 100 12.59 6.19 -8.90
CA ILE A 100 11.81 5.45 -7.91
C ILE A 100 11.19 6.49 -6.98
N ALA A 101 9.89 6.39 -6.73
CA ALA A 101 9.16 7.26 -5.82
C ALA A 101 8.25 6.44 -4.90
N ASN A 102 8.13 6.85 -3.64
CA ASN A 102 7.32 6.14 -2.65
C ASN A 102 6.27 7.07 -2.07
N TYR A 103 5.03 6.92 -2.52
CA TYR A 103 3.93 7.76 -2.13
C TYR A 103 3.14 7.15 -0.96
N GLY A 104 2.70 7.98 -0.04
CA GLY A 104 1.82 7.65 1.08
C GLY A 104 0.54 8.47 1.08
N LEU A 105 -0.48 7.95 1.75
CA LEU A 105 -1.68 8.71 2.09
C LEU A 105 -1.55 9.21 3.53
N LYS A 106 -1.41 10.53 3.71
CA LYS A 106 -1.47 11.18 5.03
C LYS A 106 -2.61 12.21 5.01
N ASP A 107 -3.61 12.03 5.87
CA ASP A 107 -4.79 12.91 5.98
C ASP A 107 -5.55 13.12 4.65
N GLY A 108 -5.58 12.10 3.80
CA GLY A 108 -6.23 12.16 2.47
C GLY A 108 -5.40 12.86 1.39
N ARG A 109 -4.16 13.27 1.69
CA ARG A 109 -3.23 13.88 0.74
C ARG A 109 -2.07 12.94 0.41
N ILE A 110 -1.64 12.97 -0.84
CA ILE A 110 -0.52 12.16 -1.34
C ILE A 110 0.78 12.83 -0.89
N PHE A 111 1.67 12.07 -0.25
CA PHE A 111 2.97 12.54 0.24
C PHE A 111 4.10 11.61 -0.25
N ASP A 112 5.24 12.14 -0.68
CA ASP A 112 6.39 11.32 -1.10
C ASP A 112 7.38 11.11 0.06
N PHE A 113 7.64 9.85 0.42
CA PHE A 113 8.52 9.45 1.51
C PHE A 113 10.01 9.46 1.13
N VAL A 114 10.35 9.34 -0.16
CA VAL A 114 11.75 9.21 -0.61
C VAL A 114 11.97 10.13 -1.80
N ALA A 115 12.11 11.42 -1.52
CA ALA A 115 12.47 12.43 -2.50
C ALA A 115 13.93 12.27 -2.94
N ARG A 116 14.21 11.31 -3.82
CA ARG A 116 15.44 11.31 -4.65
C ARG A 116 15.08 11.71 -6.07
N THR A 117 15.30 13.00 -6.33
CA THR A 117 15.51 13.65 -7.64
C THR A 117 14.44 13.43 -8.71
N THR A 118 13.38 14.23 -8.66
CA THR A 118 13.08 15.35 -9.59
C THR A 118 11.71 15.94 -9.18
N PRO A 119 11.51 17.28 -9.19
CA PRO A 119 10.20 17.84 -8.94
C PRO A 119 9.24 17.31 -10.00
N ALA A 120 8.12 16.73 -9.57
CA ALA A 120 7.14 16.12 -10.44
C ALA A 120 6.46 17.17 -11.34
N ALA A 121 7.13 17.54 -12.43
CA ALA A 121 6.58 18.39 -13.48
C ALA A 121 5.80 17.53 -14.48
N SER A 122 4.72 16.91 -14.02
CA SER A 122 3.67 16.42 -14.91
C SER A 122 2.36 16.49 -14.15
N ASN A 123 1.57 17.51 -14.44
CA ASN A 123 0.25 17.77 -13.85
C ASN A 123 -0.70 16.54 -13.95
N ASN A 124 -0.37 15.57 -14.80
CA ASN A 124 -1.14 14.34 -15.00
C ASN A 124 -0.85 13.25 -13.96
N GLU A 125 0.36 13.14 -13.42
CA GLU A 125 0.71 12.08 -12.46
C GLU A 125 -0.07 12.25 -11.15
N GLY A 126 -0.18 13.49 -10.66
CA GLY A 126 -0.98 13.82 -9.49
C GLY A 126 -2.46 13.46 -9.67
N ASN A 127 -3.01 13.68 -10.87
CA ASN A 127 -4.40 13.33 -11.17
C ASN A 127 -4.62 11.80 -11.21
N ILE A 128 -3.69 11.05 -11.82
CA ILE A 128 -3.78 9.58 -11.89
C ILE A 128 -3.68 8.97 -10.50
N LEU A 129 -2.67 9.38 -9.71
CA LEU A 129 -2.52 8.89 -8.35
C LEU A 129 -3.74 9.30 -7.51
N SER A 130 -4.20 10.55 -7.60
CA SER A 130 -5.40 11.02 -6.88
C SER A 130 -6.63 10.19 -7.21
N GLN A 131 -6.83 9.79 -8.46
CA GLN A 131 -7.93 8.90 -8.85
C GLN A 131 -7.77 7.49 -8.29
N MET A 132 -6.55 6.94 -8.29
CA MET A 132 -6.27 5.64 -7.66
C MET A 132 -6.57 5.66 -6.17
N PHE A 133 -6.12 6.70 -5.45
CA PHE A 133 -6.41 6.86 -4.02
C PHE A 133 -7.91 7.07 -3.76
N LYS A 134 -8.60 7.86 -4.60
CA LYS A 134 -10.02 8.18 -4.46
C LYS A 134 -10.95 6.99 -4.74
N ASN A 135 -10.67 6.21 -5.80
CA ASN A 135 -11.52 5.07 -6.20
C ASN A 135 -11.48 3.92 -5.19
N LEU A 136 -10.34 3.72 -4.53
CA LEU A 136 -10.20 2.68 -3.53
C LEU A 136 -10.77 3.09 -2.15
N GLY A 137 -10.77 4.39 -1.83
CA GLY A 137 -11.38 4.91 -0.58
C GLY A 137 -12.91 4.87 -0.57
N ASN A 138 -13.56 4.82 -1.75
CA ASN A 138 -15.02 4.82 -1.88
C ASN A 138 -15.63 3.42 -2.17
N ARG A 139 -14.82 2.37 -2.30
CA ARG A 139 -15.28 1.00 -2.59
C ARG A 139 -15.72 0.22 -1.33
N GLY A 140 -15.99 0.94 -0.23
CA GLY A 140 -16.43 0.39 1.06
C GLY A 140 -17.86 0.76 1.46
N SER A 141 -18.61 1.48 0.62
CA SER A 141 -19.97 1.97 0.94
C SER A 141 -21.08 1.45 0.01
N VAL A 142 -20.81 0.43 -0.82
CA VAL A 142 -21.74 -0.02 -1.90
C VAL A 142 -22.17 -1.49 -1.72
N PHE A 143 -22.42 -1.92 -0.49
CA PHE A 143 -23.17 -3.15 -0.21
C PHE A 143 -24.14 -2.90 0.94
N GLU A 144 -25.16 -2.07 0.69
CA GLU A 144 -26.37 -2.05 1.51
C GLU A 144 -27.53 -1.53 0.64
N ASN A 145 -28.28 -2.45 0.04
CA ASN A 145 -29.69 -2.27 -0.30
C ASN A 145 -30.41 -3.61 -0.20
#